data_AF-A0A8T5TMZ7-F1
#
_entry.id   AF-A0A8T5TMZ7-F1
#
_cell.length_a   1.000
_cell.length_b   1.000
_cell.length_c   1.000
_cell.angle_alpha   90.00
_cell.angle_beta   90.00
_cell.angle_gamma   90.00
#
_symmetry.space_group_name_H-M   'P 1'
#
loop_
_entity.id
_entity.type
_entity.pdbx_description
1 polymer ?
#
loop_
_entity_poly.entity_id
_entity_poly.type
_entity_poly.pdbx_seq_one_letter_code
_entity_poly.pdbx_strand_id
1 'polypeptide(L)'
;MTTVNKEDIKKSRMYARQQLIDGWDQEILTRGCVMIVGVGALGCEIAKDFALMGIGKIVLVDLDTIETSNLSRQMLFKPGDEGRPKAEVAAERLKDMNPFLNVDFYFEKLQKLPMSVYEECDVVI
;
A
#
# COMPACT_ATOMS: atom_id res chain seq x y z
N MET A 1 -10.08 -26.31 -22.34
CA MET A 1 -9.30 -25.06 -22.48
C MET A 1 -9.75 -24.11 -21.39
N THR A 2 -8.94 -23.93 -20.35
CA THR A 2 -9.21 -22.97 -19.28
C THR A 2 -9.00 -21.58 -19.86
N THR A 3 -10.08 -20.81 -20.02
CA THR A 3 -10.00 -19.40 -20.38
C THR A 3 -9.30 -18.65 -19.26
N VAL A 4 -8.04 -18.27 -19.47
CA VAL A 4 -7.29 -17.43 -18.54
C VAL A 4 -7.91 -16.03 -18.57
N ASN A 5 -8.30 -15.52 -17.39
CA ASN A 5 -8.90 -14.20 -17.23
C ASN A 5 -7.92 -13.09 -17.69
N LYS A 6 -8.43 -12.03 -18.32
CA LYS A 6 -7.63 -10.88 -18.76
C LYS A 6 -6.92 -10.18 -17.60
N GLU A 7 -7.55 -10.14 -16.42
CA GLU A 7 -6.94 -9.57 -15.21
C GLU A 7 -5.74 -10.38 -14.73
N ASP A 8 -5.83 -11.71 -14.74
CA ASP A 8 -4.72 -12.59 -14.35
C ASP A 8 -3.53 -12.42 -15.29
N ILE A 9 -3.78 -12.29 -16.60
CA ILE A 9 -2.74 -12.01 -17.59
C ILE A 9 -2.09 -10.64 -17.33
N LYS A 10 -2.90 -9.61 -17.03
CA LYS A 10 -2.39 -8.27 -16.71
C LYS A 10 -1.54 -8.29 -15.45
N LYS A 11 -2.00 -8.97 -14.39
CA LYS A 11 -1.30 -9.12 -13.12
C LYS A 11 0.04 -9.86 -13.30
N SER A 12 0.03 -11.00 -14.00
CA SER A 12 1.24 -11.76 -14.31
C SER A 12 2.28 -10.92 -15.07
N ARG A 13 1.84 -10.16 -16.09
CA ARG A 13 2.74 -9.28 -16.86
C ARG A 13 3.35 -8.15 -16.04
N MET A 14 2.60 -7.60 -15.08
CA MET A 14 3.06 -6.48 -14.23
C MET A 14 4.28 -6.88 -13.38
N TYR A 15 4.30 -8.11 -12.84
CA TYR A 15 5.36 -8.58 -11.95
C TYR A 15 6.43 -9.46 -12.63
N ALA A 16 6.30 -9.71 -13.94
CA ALA A 16 7.14 -10.66 -14.68
C ALA A 16 8.66 -10.39 -14.56
N ARG A 17 9.07 -9.13 -14.35
CA ARG A 17 10.49 -8.77 -14.17
C ARG A 17 11.02 -9.09 -12.77
N GLN A 18 10.19 -8.93 -11.75
CA GLN A 18 10.57 -9.21 -10.36
C GLN A 18 10.74 -10.72 -10.15
N GLN A 19 9.92 -11.54 -10.82
CA GLN A 19 10.02 -13.00 -10.81
C GLN A 19 11.33 -13.56 -11.39
N LEU A 20 12.17 -12.74 -12.03
CA LEU A 20 13.51 -13.14 -12.49
C LEU A 20 14.57 -13.06 -11.38
N ILE A 21 14.24 -12.49 -10.22
CA ILE A 21 15.13 -12.39 -9.07
C ILE A 21 15.14 -13.75 -8.34
N ASP A 22 16.33 -14.29 -8.09
CA ASP A 22 16.48 -15.55 -7.36
C ASP A 22 15.82 -15.46 -5.97
N GLY A 23 14.97 -16.43 -5.65
CA GLY A 23 14.22 -16.48 -4.39
C GLY A 23 12.96 -15.60 -4.35
N TRP A 24 12.60 -14.93 -5.44
CA TRP A 24 11.35 -14.17 -5.50
C TRP A 24 10.12 -15.08 -5.64
N ASP A 25 9.14 -14.90 -4.76
CA ASP A 25 7.86 -15.61 -4.80
C ASP A 25 6.69 -14.62 -4.78
N GLN A 26 6.05 -14.46 -5.94
CA GLN A 26 4.92 -13.54 -6.07
C GLN A 26 3.65 -14.05 -5.38
N GLU A 27 3.50 -15.37 -5.18
CA GLU A 27 2.33 -15.94 -4.50
C GLU A 27 2.39 -15.68 -3.00
N ILE A 28 3.58 -15.69 -2.41
CA ILE A 28 3.78 -15.26 -1.01
C ILE A 28 3.42 -13.79 -0.88
N LEU A 29 3.97 -12.90 -1.72
CA LEU A 29 3.68 -11.46 -1.67
C LEU A 29 2.19 -11.17 -1.87
N THR A 30 1.56 -11.83 -2.86
CA THR A 30 0.14 -11.65 -3.18
C THR A 30 -0.79 -12.03 -2.03
N ARG A 31 -0.38 -12.95 -1.15
CA ARG A 31 -1.16 -13.35 0.03
C ARG A 31 -0.81 -12.53 1.27
N GLY A 32 0.32 -11.83 1.24
CA GLY A 32 0.82 -11.08 2.37
C GLY A 32 -0.01 -9.84 2.69
N CYS A 33 -0.03 -9.49 3.97
CA CYS A 33 -0.59 -8.26 4.50
C CYS A 33 0.46 -7.49 5.31
N VAL A 34 0.62 -6.19 5.02
CA VAL A 34 1.56 -5.31 5.73
C VAL A 34 0.82 -4.11 6.31
N MET A 35 1.04 -3.84 7.59
CA MET A 35 0.61 -2.62 8.27
C MET A 35 1.75 -1.60 8.30
N ILE A 36 1.44 -0.36 7.93
CA ILE A 36 2.39 0.76 7.96
C ILE A 36 1.83 1.82 8.91
N VAL A 37 2.54 2.05 10.01
CA VAL A 37 2.21 3.07 10.99
C VAL A 37 2.99 4.35 10.69
N GLY A 38 2.26 5.38 10.27
CA GLY A 38 2.80 6.66 9.85
C GLY A 38 3.03 6.69 8.35
N VAL A 39 2.25 7.51 7.66
CA VAL A 39 2.27 7.78 6.22
C VAL A 39 2.96 9.13 5.98
N GLY A 40 4.11 9.32 6.64
CA GLY A 40 5.03 10.43 6.41
C GLY A 40 5.94 10.19 5.20
N ALA A 41 7.10 10.85 5.16
CA ALA A 41 8.05 10.70 4.05
C ALA A 41 8.51 9.25 3.87
N LEU A 42 8.95 8.59 4.94
CA LEU A 42 9.40 7.20 4.89
C LEU A 42 8.23 6.24 4.61
N GLY A 43 7.10 6.42 5.30
CA GLY A 43 5.91 5.59 5.09
C GLY A 43 5.38 5.63 3.66
N CYS A 44 5.43 6.80 3.01
CA CYS A 44 5.06 6.93 1.59
C CYS A 44 5.95 6.08 0.68
N GLU A 45 7.28 6.11 0.88
CA GLU A 45 8.20 5.32 0.06
C GLU A 45 8.03 3.83 0.28
N ILE A 46 7.92 3.40 1.55
CA ILE A 46 7.69 1.99 1.91
C ILE A 46 6.37 1.48 1.32
N ALA A 47 5.29 2.24 1.46
CA ALA A 47 3.98 1.86 0.96
C ALA A 47 3.97 1.75 -0.57
N LYS A 48 4.61 2.69 -1.26
CA LYS A 48 4.80 2.67 -2.70
C LYS A 48 5.61 1.45 -3.14
N ASP A 49 6.72 1.16 -2.48
CA ASP A 49 7.54 -0.01 -2.81
C ASP A 49 6.73 -1.31 -2.65
N PHE A 50 6.04 -1.50 -1.53
CA PHE A 50 5.20 -2.68 -1.32
C PHE A 50 4.02 -2.80 -2.31
N ALA A 51 3.39 -1.68 -2.66
CA ALA A 51 2.36 -1.67 -3.69
C ALA A 51 2.92 -2.13 -5.05
N LEU A 52 4.10 -1.64 -5.43
CA LEU A 52 4.75 -2.00 -6.71
C LEU A 52 5.38 -3.40 -6.70
N MET A 53 5.75 -3.93 -5.53
CA MET A 53 6.16 -5.33 -5.34
C MET A 53 4.98 -6.31 -5.47
N GLY A 54 3.74 -5.82 -5.41
CA GLY A 54 2.54 -6.64 -5.58
C GLY A 54 2.13 -7.38 -4.30
N ILE A 55 2.30 -6.75 -3.13
CA ILE A 55 1.68 -7.23 -1.89
C ILE A 55 0.17 -7.29 -2.03
N GLY A 56 -0.44 -8.29 -1.39
CA GLY A 56 -1.88 -8.51 -1.41
C GLY A 56 -2.65 -7.39 -0.72
N LYS A 57 -2.25 -7.04 0.49
CA LYS A 57 -2.93 -6.04 1.31
C LYS A 57 -1.96 -5.10 2.03
N ILE A 58 -2.27 -3.81 2.01
CA ILE A 58 -1.61 -2.81 2.86
C ILE A 58 -2.65 -2.18 3.79
N VAL A 59 -2.31 -2.05 5.07
CA VAL A 59 -3.08 -1.28 6.06
C VAL A 59 -2.30 -0.03 6.41
N LEU A 60 -2.86 1.14 6.14
CA LEU A 60 -2.24 2.42 6.46
C LEU A 60 -2.84 3.02 7.73
N VAL A 61 -2.00 3.47 8.66
CA VAL A 61 -2.45 4.14 9.87
C VAL A 61 -1.72 5.46 10.03
N ASP A 62 -2.44 6.58 10.01
CA ASP A 62 -1.87 7.90 10.27
C ASP A 62 -2.97 8.81 10.83
N LEU A 63 -2.64 9.67 11.78
CA LEU A 63 -3.59 10.59 12.43
C LEU A 63 -3.41 12.06 11.98
N ASP A 64 -2.52 12.30 11.02
CA ASP A 64 -2.24 13.61 10.47
C ASP A 64 -3.02 13.87 9.18
N THR A 65 -3.25 15.15 8.91
CA THR A 65 -3.69 15.64 7.60
C THR A 65 -2.50 16.16 6.78
N ILE A 66 -2.68 16.25 5.47
CA ILE A 66 -1.65 16.73 4.55
C ILE A 66 -1.45 18.24 4.72
N GLU A 67 -0.20 18.66 4.84
CA GLU A 67 0.21 20.07 4.82
C GLU A 67 1.02 20.39 3.57
N THR A 68 1.02 21.67 3.14
CA THR A 68 1.82 22.14 2.00
C THR A 68 3.31 21.78 2.15
N SER A 69 3.85 21.81 3.39
CA SER A 69 5.25 21.43 3.67
C SER A 69 5.55 19.99 3.26
N ASN A 70 4.55 19.11 3.28
CA ASN A 70 4.69 17.68 3.00
C ASN A 70 4.90 17.41 1.51
N LEU A 71 4.34 18.26 0.64
CA LEU A 71 4.33 18.07 -0.81
C LEU A 71 5.72 18.03 -1.45
N SER A 72 6.75 18.57 -0.78
CA SER A 72 8.13 18.52 -1.27
C SER A 72 8.84 17.19 -1.01
N ARG A 73 8.31 16.32 -0.14
CA ARG A 73 9.03 15.14 0.37
C ARG A 73 8.18 13.88 0.57
N GLN A 74 6.87 13.96 0.34
CA GLN A 74 5.92 12.84 0.55
C GLN A 74 5.21 12.58 -0.77
N MET A 75 5.75 11.66 -1.57
CA MET A 75 5.40 11.54 -2.99
C MET A 75 3.97 11.08 -3.29
N LEU A 76 3.23 10.60 -2.29
CA LEU A 76 1.82 10.24 -2.45
C LEU A 76 0.89 11.46 -2.40
N PHE A 77 1.39 12.64 -2.03
CA PHE A 77 0.56 13.84 -1.87
C PHE A 77 0.90 14.86 -2.96
N LYS A 78 -0.13 15.55 -3.47
CA LYS A 78 0.02 16.59 -4.50
C LYS A 78 -0.71 17.87 -4.11
N PRO A 79 -0.41 19.01 -4.76
CA PRO A 79 -1.18 20.24 -4.56
C PRO A 79 -2.68 19.99 -4.77
N GLY A 80 -3.49 20.48 -3.82
CA GLY A 80 -4.93 20.26 -3.77
C GLY A 80 -5.37 19.15 -2.80
N ASP A 81 -4.43 18.37 -2.24
CA ASP A 81 -4.74 17.37 -1.20
C ASP A 81 -4.65 17.95 0.23
N GLU A 82 -4.26 19.22 0.41
CA GLU A 82 -4.10 19.84 1.74
C GLU A 82 -5.36 19.74 2.60
N GLY A 83 -5.16 19.44 3.89
CA GLY A 83 -6.24 19.25 4.87
C GLY A 83 -6.93 17.89 4.80
N ARG A 84 -6.68 17.08 3.77
CA ARG A 84 -7.20 15.70 3.71
C ARG A 84 -6.36 14.76 4.62
N PRO A 85 -6.96 13.69 5.18
CA PRO A 85 -6.23 12.67 5.93
C PRO A 85 -5.13 12.01 5.09
N LYS A 86 -3.90 11.92 5.63
CA LYS A 86 -2.77 11.32 4.91
C LYS A 86 -3.03 9.86 4.53
N ALA A 87 -3.53 9.07 5.48
CA ALA A 87 -3.78 7.64 5.28
C ALA A 87 -4.83 7.38 4.17
N GLU A 88 -5.86 8.21 4.09
CA GLU A 88 -6.90 8.13 3.06
C GLU A 88 -6.33 8.43 1.67
N VAL A 89 -5.68 9.57 1.50
CA VAL A 89 -5.12 9.98 0.19
C VAL A 89 -4.05 9.00 -0.28
N ALA A 90 -3.21 8.53 0.63
CA ALA A 90 -2.22 7.51 0.29
C ALA A 90 -2.88 6.21 -0.18
N ALA A 91 -3.97 5.77 0.45
CA ALA A 91 -4.69 4.57 0.02
C ALA A 91 -5.26 4.72 -1.40
N GLU A 92 -5.84 5.87 -1.73
CA GLU A 92 -6.30 6.19 -3.09
C GLU A 92 -5.15 6.06 -4.11
N ARG A 93 -4.00 6.68 -3.81
CA ARG A 93 -2.84 6.69 -4.71
C ARG A 93 -2.21 5.31 -4.88
N LEU A 94 -2.11 4.52 -3.82
CA LEU A 94 -1.58 3.16 -3.91
C LEU A 94 -2.50 2.27 -4.74
N LYS A 95 -3.82 2.46 -4.63
CA LYS A 95 -4.79 1.76 -5.46
C LYS A 95 -4.71 2.16 -6.93
N ASP A 96 -4.48 3.45 -7.22
CA ASP A 96 -4.20 3.94 -8.57
C ASP A 96 -2.91 3.32 -9.15
N MET A 97 -1.86 3.20 -8.33
CA MET A 97 -0.57 2.61 -8.73
C MET A 97 -0.67 1.11 -9.00
N ASN A 98 -1.39 0.37 -8.15
CA ASN A 98 -1.59 -1.06 -8.31
C ASN A 98 -3.07 -1.43 -8.04
N PRO A 99 -3.88 -1.65 -9.10
CA PRO A 99 -5.30 -1.98 -8.92
C PRO A 99 -5.54 -3.34 -8.26
N PHE A 100 -4.54 -4.24 -8.23
CA PHE A 100 -4.63 -5.56 -7.61
C PHE A 100 -4.36 -5.55 -6.10
N LEU A 101 -3.84 -4.44 -5.57
CA LEU A 101 -3.56 -4.25 -4.14
C LEU A 101 -4.88 -3.95 -3.40
N ASN A 102 -5.12 -4.61 -2.27
CA ASN A 102 -6.13 -4.15 -1.32
C ASN A 102 -5.51 -3.12 -0.37
N VAL A 103 -6.19 -2.01 -0.12
CA VAL A 103 -5.70 -0.99 0.82
C VAL A 103 -6.80 -0.58 1.76
N ASP A 104 -6.58 -0.82 3.05
CA ASP A 104 -7.39 -0.25 4.12
C ASP A 104 -6.62 0.92 4.75
N PHE A 105 -7.35 1.90 5.28
CA PHE A 105 -6.74 3.03 5.96
C PHE A 105 -7.49 3.37 7.25
N TYR A 106 -6.74 3.92 8.21
CA TYR A 106 -7.27 4.39 9.48
C TYR A 106 -6.72 5.78 9.79
N PHE A 107 -7.62 6.76 9.84
CA PHE A 107 -7.33 8.11 10.34
C PHE A 107 -7.52 8.18 11.86
N GLU A 108 -6.64 7.50 12.60
CA GLU A 108 -6.77 7.35 14.05
C GLU A 108 -5.42 7.04 14.69
N LYS A 109 -5.29 7.29 16.00
CA LYS A 109 -4.16 6.84 16.79
C LYS A 109 -4.09 5.31 16.78
N LEU A 110 -2.89 4.78 16.53
CA LEU A 110 -2.61 3.35 16.54
C LEU A 110 -3.28 2.61 17.72
N GLN A 111 -3.15 3.13 18.94
CA GLN A 111 -3.63 2.49 20.18
C GLN A 111 -5.16 2.33 20.26
N LYS A 112 -5.94 2.99 19.40
CA LYS A 112 -7.40 2.83 19.37
C LYS A 112 -7.86 1.78 18.38
N LEU A 113 -6.97 1.24 17.55
CA LEU A 113 -7.33 0.19 16.62
C LEU A 113 -7.59 -1.14 17.35
N PRO A 114 -8.59 -1.92 16.91
CA PRO A 114 -8.84 -3.23 17.50
C PRO A 114 -7.67 -4.18 17.18
N MET A 115 -7.38 -5.09 18.11
CA MET A 115 -6.29 -6.07 17.95
C MET A 115 -6.40 -6.90 16.68
N SER A 116 -7.63 -7.14 16.19
CA SER A 116 -7.88 -7.86 14.95
C SER A 116 -7.21 -7.25 13.72
N VAL A 117 -7.00 -5.93 13.69
CA VAL A 117 -6.31 -5.26 12.57
C VAL A 117 -4.82 -5.63 12.57
N TYR A 118 -4.21 -5.75 13.74
CA TYR A 118 -2.82 -6.17 13.88
C TYR A 118 -2.66 -7.65 13.53
N GLU A 119 -3.58 -8.49 14.00
CA GLU A 119 -3.57 -9.94 13.78
C GLU A 119 -3.78 -10.34 12.31
N GLU A 120 -4.43 -9.49 11.52
CA GLU A 120 -4.58 -9.69 10.08
C GLU A 120 -3.26 -9.48 9.31
N CYS A 121 -2.33 -8.70 9.87
CA CYS A 121 -1.10 -8.29 9.17
C CYS A 121 0.06 -9.23 9.52
N ASP A 122 0.80 -9.68 8.50
CA ASP A 122 1.99 -10.51 8.68
C ASP A 122 3.19 -9.69 9.21
N VAL A 123 3.24 -8.40 8.86
CA VAL A 123 4.31 -7.48 9.24
C VAL A 123 3.70 -6.14 9.64
N VAL A 124 4.20 -5.56 10.74
CA VAL A 124 3.89 -4.20 11.19
C VAL A 124 5.18 -3.38 11.16
N ILE A 125 5.13 -2.23 10.49
CA ILE A 125 6.26 -1.31 10.30
C ILE A 125 5.95 0.02 10.97
#